data_AF-A0A6N4Q2B6-F1
#
_entry.id   AF-A0A6N4Q2B6-F1
#
_cell.length_a   1.000
_cell.length_b   1.000
_cell.length_c   1.000
_cell.angle_alpha   90.00
_cell.angle_beta   90.00
_cell.angle_gamma   90.00
#
_symmetry.space_group_name_H-M   'P 1'
#
loop_
_entity.id
_entity.type
_entity.pdbx_description
1 polymer ?
#
loop_
_entity_poly.entity_id
_entity_poly.type
_entity_poly.pdbx_seq_one_letter_code
_entity_poly.pdbx_strand_id
1 'polypeptide(L)'
;MTKYQIATIFIISFGLHADPILDGSAEEILKDTRLSRIPSVILGLEERAIQKMETNDLISAREDLKKAIQLKHAIGMKESEGNASLLLQISKLESKLGNRCEANQYSHLAKRIALRIGVNLGAVALDRAAVPDNRKPDGCVEVSWLKE
;
A
#
# COMPACT_ATOMS: atom_id res chain seq x y z
N MET A 1 41.01 -16.84 28.79
CA MET A 1 39.84 -15.93 28.92
C MET A 1 39.37 -15.47 27.52
N THR A 2 39.15 -16.42 26.59
CA THR A 2 39.10 -16.14 25.12
C THR A 2 38.15 -17.06 24.36
N LYS A 3 37.11 -17.62 25.01
CA LYS A 3 36.17 -18.56 24.36
C LYS A 3 34.74 -18.07 24.20
N TYR A 4 34.38 -16.91 24.75
CA TYR A 4 32.99 -16.42 24.76
C TYR A 4 32.68 -15.33 23.72
N GLN A 5 33.66 -14.85 22.95
CA GLN A 5 33.44 -13.75 22.00
C GLN A 5 32.99 -14.19 20.60
N ILE A 6 33.02 -15.48 20.28
CA ILE A 6 32.62 -15.97 18.94
C ILE A 6 31.10 -16.20 18.87
N ALA A 7 30.42 -16.40 20.02
CA ALA A 7 28.98 -16.68 20.06
C ALA A 7 28.09 -15.45 19.81
N THR A 8 28.60 -14.24 19.99
CA THR A 8 27.81 -13.00 19.86
C THR A 8 27.74 -12.45 18.43
N ILE A 9 28.59 -12.88 17.50
CA ILE A 9 28.62 -12.36 16.12
C ILE A 9 27.55 -13.04 15.23
N PHE A 10 27.14 -14.27 15.55
CA PHE A 10 26.18 -15.02 14.73
C PHE A 10 24.72 -14.55 14.86
N ILE A 11 24.37 -13.86 15.95
CA ILE A 11 22.98 -13.45 16.22
C ILE A 11 22.60 -12.18 15.44
N ILE A 12 23.58 -11.38 15.00
CA ILE A 12 23.33 -10.09 14.33
C ILE A 12 23.16 -10.25 12.81
N SER A 13 23.44 -11.43 12.25
CA SER A 13 23.51 -11.62 10.79
C SER A 13 22.17 -11.91 10.10
N PHE A 14 21.07 -12.12 10.85
CA PHE A 14 19.77 -12.48 10.27
C PHE A 14 18.81 -11.29 10.05
N GLY A 15 19.25 -10.05 10.31
CA GLY A 15 18.36 -8.89 10.37
C GLY A 15 18.32 -7.96 9.15
N LEU A 16 19.22 -8.11 8.16
CA LEU A 16 19.24 -7.25 6.97
C LEU A 16 18.96 -8.06 5.70
N HIS A 17 17.69 -8.46 5.51
CA HIS A 17 17.19 -8.75 4.16
C HIS A 17 16.69 -7.42 3.58
N ALA A 18 17.61 -6.66 3.00
CA ALA A 18 17.24 -5.56 2.11
C ALA A 18 16.94 -6.20 0.75
N ASP A 19 15.69 -6.15 0.30
CA ASP A 19 15.32 -6.56 -1.05
C ASP A 19 15.59 -5.39 -2.01
N PRO A 20 16.71 -5.40 -2.76
CA PRO A 20 17.17 -4.23 -3.50
C PRO A 20 16.18 -3.78 -4.58
N ILE A 21 15.29 -4.67 -5.01
CA ILE A 21 14.25 -4.37 -6.01
C ILE A 21 13.10 -3.58 -5.39
N LEU A 22 12.76 -3.82 -4.12
CA LEU A 22 11.62 -3.21 -3.45
C LEU A 22 11.96 -1.84 -2.85
N ASP A 23 13.25 -1.55 -2.68
CA ASP A 23 13.74 -0.32 -2.06
C ASP A 23 13.81 0.86 -3.04
N GLY A 24 13.82 0.58 -4.35
CA GLY A 24 13.77 1.61 -5.40
C GLY A 24 12.45 2.39 -5.44
N SER A 25 12.45 3.50 -6.18
CA SER A 25 11.22 4.25 -6.48
C SER A 25 10.32 3.47 -7.45
N ALA A 26 9.03 3.83 -7.53
CA ALA A 26 8.14 3.16 -8.48
C ALA A 26 8.65 3.29 -9.93
N GLU A 27 9.19 4.45 -10.30
CA GLU A 27 9.76 4.72 -11.63
C GLU A 27 11.02 3.90 -11.90
N GLU A 28 11.90 3.76 -10.90
CA GLU A 28 13.10 2.93 -11.00
C GLU A 28 12.75 1.46 -11.19
N ILE A 29 11.78 0.96 -10.41
CA ILE A 29 11.25 -0.40 -10.55
C ILE A 29 10.70 -0.62 -11.96
N LEU A 30 9.91 0.33 -12.50
CA LEU A 30 9.34 0.23 -13.85
C LEU A 30 10.41 0.21 -14.95
N LYS A 31 11.53 0.92 -14.73
CA LYS A 31 12.63 1.00 -15.69
C LYS A 31 13.51 -0.25 -15.68
N ASP A 32 13.84 -0.75 -14.50
CA ASP A 32 14.83 -1.82 -14.33
C ASP A 32 14.21 -3.22 -14.30
N THR A 33 12.90 -3.31 -14.04
CA THR A 33 12.17 -4.58 -13.99
C THR A 33 11.42 -4.85 -15.29
N ARG A 34 11.50 -6.09 -15.77
CA ARG A 34 10.67 -6.55 -16.90
C ARG A 34 9.19 -6.45 -16.55
N LEU A 35 8.36 -6.00 -17.49
CA LEU A 35 6.91 -5.86 -17.30
C LEU A 35 6.24 -7.12 -16.72
N SER A 36 6.67 -8.31 -17.15
CA SER A 36 6.15 -9.59 -16.66
C SER A 36 6.45 -9.88 -15.18
N ARG A 37 7.45 -9.22 -14.58
CA ARG A 37 7.84 -9.36 -13.17
C ARG A 37 7.25 -8.27 -12.29
N ILE A 38 6.66 -7.21 -12.85
CA ILE A 38 6.02 -6.15 -12.05
C ILE A 38 4.92 -6.71 -11.14
N PRO A 39 4.05 -7.65 -11.57
CA PRO A 39 3.05 -8.25 -10.67
C PRO A 39 3.67 -8.91 -9.44
N SER A 40 4.79 -9.63 -9.58
CA SER A 40 5.49 -10.22 -8.44
C SER A 40 6.13 -9.18 -7.52
N VAL A 41 6.65 -8.08 -8.08
CA VAL A 41 7.19 -6.98 -7.27
C VAL A 41 6.06 -6.31 -6.47
N ILE A 42 4.90 -6.10 -7.09
CA ILE A 42 3.72 -5.56 -6.41
C ILE A 42 3.34 -6.47 -5.24
N LEU A 43 3.23 -7.79 -5.45
CA LEU A 43 2.92 -8.73 -4.36
C LEU A 43 3.95 -8.66 -3.21
N GLY A 44 5.24 -8.57 -3.53
CA GLY A 44 6.29 -8.40 -2.51
C GLY A 44 6.14 -7.10 -1.71
N LEU A 45 5.76 -5.99 -2.37
CA LEU A 45 5.45 -4.73 -1.68
C LEU A 45 4.22 -4.85 -0.78
N GLU A 46 3.18 -5.56 -1.23
CA GLU A 46 1.96 -5.80 -0.45
C GLU A 46 2.26 -6.61 0.82
N GLU A 47 3.01 -7.71 0.69
CA GLU A 47 3.42 -8.56 1.82
C GLU A 47 4.30 -7.79 2.81
N ARG A 48 5.28 -7.03 2.31
CA ARG A 48 6.16 -6.22 3.15
C ARG A 48 5.40 -5.12 3.89
N ALA A 49 4.41 -4.50 3.24
CA ALA A 49 3.54 -3.53 3.89
C ALA A 49 2.74 -4.15 5.04
N ILE A 50 2.21 -5.37 4.86
CA ILE A 50 1.49 -6.10 5.92
C ILE A 50 2.41 -6.36 7.11
N GLN A 51 3.62 -6.89 6.87
CA GLN A 51 4.62 -7.12 7.92
C GLN A 51 4.99 -5.83 8.68
N LYS A 52 5.15 -4.72 7.95
CA LYS A 52 5.39 -3.40 8.55
C LYS A 52 4.20 -2.90 9.38
N MET A 53 2.97 -3.16 8.93
CA MET A 53 1.77 -2.84 9.72
C MET A 53 1.68 -3.67 11.01
N GLU A 54 2.10 -4.93 10.99
CA GLU A 54 2.15 -5.80 12.17
C GLU A 54 3.23 -5.38 13.17
N THR A 55 4.37 -4.91 12.68
CA THR A 55 5.48 -4.37 13.48
C THR A 55 5.29 -2.90 13.89
N ASN A 56 4.13 -2.31 13.57
CA ASN A 56 3.76 -0.93 13.85
C ASN A 56 4.63 0.15 13.17
N ASP A 57 5.38 -0.22 12.13
CA ASP A 57 6.06 0.72 11.24
C ASP A 57 5.10 1.23 10.15
N LEU A 58 4.15 2.05 10.59
CA LEU A 58 3.05 2.52 9.76
C LEU A 58 3.49 3.47 8.63
N ILE A 59 4.59 4.21 8.82
CA ILE A 59 5.10 5.15 7.81
C ILE A 59 5.72 4.37 6.66
N SER A 60 6.59 3.41 6.95
CA SER A 60 7.20 2.58 5.91
C SER A 60 6.17 1.69 5.21
N ALA A 61 5.15 1.21 5.93
CA ALA A 61 4.03 0.48 5.33
C ALA A 61 3.25 1.34 4.33
N ARG A 62 3.05 2.62 4.65
CA ARG A 62 2.37 3.57 3.77
C ARG A 62 3.14 3.72 2.46
N GLU A 63 4.45 3.88 2.52
CA GLU A 63 5.29 4.01 1.33
C GLU A 63 5.20 2.79 0.42
N ASP A 64 5.26 1.58 0.99
CA ASP A 64 5.16 0.34 0.21
C ASP A 64 3.80 0.20 -0.49
N LEU A 65 2.70 0.52 0.21
CA LEU A 65 1.35 0.53 -0.39
C LEU A 65 1.23 1.58 -1.51
N LYS A 66 1.81 2.78 -1.33
CA LYS A 66 1.82 3.82 -2.37
C LYS A 66 2.56 3.34 -3.62
N LYS A 67 3.75 2.74 -3.46
CA LYS A 67 4.51 2.15 -4.57
C LYS A 67 3.70 1.07 -5.29
N ALA A 68 3.08 0.16 -4.53
CA ALA A 68 2.25 -0.90 -5.11
C ALA A 68 1.09 -0.35 -5.96
N ILE A 69 0.40 0.69 -5.47
CA ILE A 69 -0.68 1.37 -6.20
C ILE A 69 -0.15 2.04 -7.47
N GLN A 70 0.97 2.78 -7.39
CA GLN A 70 1.59 3.43 -8.56
C GLN A 70 1.99 2.41 -9.63
N LEU A 71 2.61 1.29 -9.23
CA LEU A 71 2.97 0.22 -10.14
C LEU A 71 1.74 -0.41 -10.81
N LYS A 72 0.65 -0.68 -10.06
CA LYS A 72 -0.62 -1.14 -10.66
C LYS A 72 -1.18 -0.11 -11.64
N HIS A 73 -1.06 1.18 -11.35
CA HIS A 73 -1.49 2.24 -12.25
C HIS A 73 -0.69 2.21 -13.57
N ALA A 74 0.64 2.12 -13.47
CA ALA A 74 1.56 2.14 -14.60
C ALA A 74 1.39 0.92 -15.54
N ILE A 75 1.04 -0.25 -15.01
CA ILE A 75 0.75 -1.45 -15.83
C ILE A 75 -0.70 -1.53 -16.32
N GLY A 76 -1.49 -0.45 -16.16
CA GLY A 76 -2.88 -0.39 -16.63
C GLY A 76 -3.90 -1.13 -15.75
N MET A 77 -3.52 -1.56 -14.55
CA MET A 77 -4.37 -2.27 -13.59
C MET A 77 -5.09 -1.33 -12.60
N LYS A 78 -5.31 -0.07 -12.99
CA LYS A 78 -5.90 0.96 -12.12
C LYS A 78 -7.34 0.68 -11.69
N GLU A 79 -8.14 0.12 -12.60
CA GLU A 79 -9.53 -0.30 -12.34
C GLU A 79 -9.61 -1.80 -12.07
N SER A 80 -8.69 -2.35 -11.27
CA SER A 80 -8.71 -3.77 -10.89
C SER A 80 -9.19 -3.97 -9.46
N GLU A 81 -9.74 -5.15 -9.16
CA GLU A 81 -10.08 -5.56 -7.80
C GLU A 81 -8.86 -5.47 -6.86
N GLY A 82 -7.69 -5.89 -7.34
CA GLY A 82 -6.44 -5.80 -6.57
C GLY A 82 -6.09 -4.36 -6.22
N ASN A 83 -6.29 -3.39 -7.12
CA ASN A 83 -6.07 -1.98 -6.81
C ASN A 83 -7.11 -1.43 -5.81
N ALA A 84 -8.38 -1.82 -5.94
CA ALA A 84 -9.42 -1.45 -4.98
C ALA A 84 -9.11 -1.98 -3.56
N SER A 85 -8.60 -3.21 -3.45
CA SER A 85 -8.13 -3.77 -2.19
C SER A 85 -6.99 -2.95 -1.57
N LEU A 86 -5.98 -2.56 -2.37
CA LEU A 86 -4.89 -1.72 -1.88
C LEU A 86 -5.34 -0.35 -1.41
N LEU A 87 -6.26 0.28 -2.14
CA LEU A 87 -6.85 1.55 -1.76
C LEU A 87 -7.62 1.46 -0.42
N LEU A 88 -8.26 0.31 -0.14
CA LEU A 88 -8.84 0.08 1.20
C LEU A 88 -7.79 -0.13 2.28
N GLN A 89 -6.70 -0.85 1.98
CA GLN A 89 -5.63 -1.08 2.95
C GLN A 89 -4.95 0.24 3.34
N ILE A 90 -4.59 1.07 2.36
CA ILE A 90 -4.00 2.38 2.63
C ILE A 90 -5.01 3.32 3.32
N SER A 91 -6.30 3.24 3.00
CA SER A 91 -7.34 4.00 3.72
C SER A 91 -7.38 3.67 5.22
N LYS A 92 -7.31 2.38 5.57
CA LYS A 92 -7.24 1.92 6.97
C LYS A 92 -5.96 2.38 7.65
N LEU A 93 -4.84 2.33 6.93
CA LEU A 93 -3.55 2.78 7.42
C LEU A 93 -3.55 4.29 7.71
N GLU A 94 -4.06 5.11 6.79
CA GLU A 94 -4.20 6.55 6.99
C GLU A 94 -5.11 6.89 8.17
N SER A 95 -6.19 6.13 8.36
CA SER A 95 -7.06 6.27 9.52
C SER A 95 -6.30 6.02 10.82
N LYS A 96 -5.43 5.00 10.86
CA LYS A 96 -4.57 4.72 12.03
C LYS A 96 -3.55 5.83 12.29
N LEU A 97 -3.05 6.47 11.22
CA LEU A 97 -2.10 7.58 11.29
C LEU A 97 -2.76 8.92 11.62
N GLY A 98 -4.09 8.98 11.74
CA GLY A 98 -4.85 10.20 12.03
C GLY A 98 -5.22 11.03 10.80
N ASN A 99 -4.83 10.61 9.60
CA ASN A 99 -5.06 11.29 8.33
C ASN A 99 -6.46 11.00 7.78
N ARG A 100 -7.50 11.49 8.46
CA ARG A 100 -8.92 11.20 8.14
C ARG A 100 -9.33 11.63 6.73
N CYS A 101 -8.85 12.78 6.25
CA CYS A 101 -9.15 13.27 4.91
C CYS A 101 -8.65 12.32 3.82
N GLU A 102 -7.38 11.90 3.91
CA GLU A 102 -6.74 11.01 2.94
C GLU A 102 -7.37 9.62 2.99
N ALA A 103 -7.62 9.11 4.20
CA ALA A 103 -8.31 7.85 4.42
C ALA A 103 -9.66 7.78 3.70
N ASN A 104 -10.48 8.82 3.87
CA ASN A 104 -11.79 8.90 3.21
C ASN A 104 -11.64 8.92 1.69
N GLN A 105 -10.69 9.69 1.16
CA GLN A 105 -10.47 9.74 -0.29
C GLN A 105 -10.10 8.38 -0.88
N TYR A 106 -9.16 7.65 -0.27
CA TYR A 106 -8.82 6.30 -0.74
C TYR A 106 -10.00 5.32 -0.66
N SER A 107 -10.80 5.40 0.42
CA SER A 107 -12.01 4.58 0.56
C SER A 107 -13.04 4.87 -0.54
N HIS A 108 -13.27 6.14 -0.86
CA HIS A 108 -14.16 6.54 -1.95
C HIS A 108 -13.67 6.07 -3.31
N LEU A 109 -12.37 6.14 -3.57
CA LEU A 109 -11.75 5.65 -4.80
C LEU A 109 -11.89 4.13 -4.93
N ALA A 110 -11.58 3.38 -3.86
CA ALA A 110 -11.75 1.93 -3.83
C ALA A 110 -13.20 1.52 -4.14
N LYS A 111 -14.18 2.21 -3.51
CA LYS A 111 -15.60 1.96 -3.75
C LYS A 111 -16.01 2.26 -5.18
N ARG A 112 -15.52 3.35 -5.77
CA ARG A 112 -15.80 3.70 -7.17
C ARG A 112 -15.30 2.62 -8.12
N ILE A 113 -14.07 2.14 -7.92
CA ILE A 113 -13.49 1.06 -8.72
C ILE A 113 -14.35 -0.20 -8.56
N ALA A 114 -14.65 -0.61 -7.33
CA ALA A 114 -15.46 -1.79 -7.04
C ALA A 114 -16.83 -1.77 -7.71
N LEU A 115 -17.51 -0.62 -7.66
CA LEU A 115 -18.78 -0.42 -8.36
C LEU A 115 -18.63 -0.52 -9.88
N ARG A 116 -17.54 0.01 -10.45
CA ARG A 116 -17.30 -0.04 -11.90
C ARG A 116 -17.02 -1.45 -12.40
N ILE A 117 -16.26 -2.25 -11.63
CA ILE A 117 -15.95 -3.65 -11.99
C ILE A 117 -17.06 -4.62 -11.59
N GLY A 118 -18.10 -4.16 -10.88
CA GLY A 118 -19.23 -5.00 -10.46
C GLY A 118 -18.88 -6.01 -9.37
N VAL A 119 -17.74 -5.86 -8.68
CA VAL A 119 -17.41 -6.73 -7.54
C VAL A 119 -18.02 -6.15 -6.28
N ASN A 120 -18.79 -6.99 -5.57
CA ASN A 120 -19.09 -6.71 -4.17
C ASN A 120 -17.82 -7.05 -3.39
N LEU A 121 -17.12 -6.02 -2.90
CA LEU A 121 -16.07 -6.17 -1.89
C LEU A 121 -16.74 -6.72 -0.61
N GLY A 122 -17.00 -8.02 -0.60
CA GLY A 122 -17.79 -8.70 0.40
C GLY A 122 -17.23 -8.48 1.79
N ALA A 123 -18.12 -8.11 2.73
CA ALA A 123 -17.89 -8.17 4.16
C ALA A 123 -16.79 -7.26 4.77
N VAL A 124 -16.33 -6.20 4.09
CA VAL A 124 -15.83 -5.04 4.85
C VAL A 124 -17.06 -4.23 5.22
N ALA A 125 -17.46 -4.27 6.49
CA ALA A 125 -18.44 -3.35 7.07
C ALA A 125 -17.90 -1.91 6.96
N LEU A 126 -17.92 -1.37 5.75
CA LEU A 126 -18.09 0.05 5.51
C LEU A 126 -19.51 0.29 5.98
N ASP A 127 -19.66 0.61 7.26
CA ASP A 127 -20.94 0.93 7.86
C ASP A 127 -21.74 1.79 6.89
N ARG A 128 -23.01 1.44 6.78
CA ARG A 128 -24.04 2.18 6.07
C ARG A 128 -24.14 3.60 6.64
N ALA A 129 -23.19 4.46 6.33
CA ALA A 129 -23.49 5.84 6.07
C ALA A 129 -24.14 5.83 4.69
N ALA A 130 -25.47 5.90 4.71
CA ALA A 130 -26.24 6.30 3.55
C ALA A 130 -25.46 7.40 2.82
N VAL A 131 -25.38 7.31 1.51
CA VAL A 131 -24.90 8.42 0.69
C VAL A 131 -25.83 9.60 1.01
N PRO A 132 -25.29 10.70 1.53
CA PRO A 132 -25.57 11.92 0.84
C PRO A 132 -24.26 12.47 0.30
N ASP A 133 -24.34 12.77 -0.99
CA ASP A 133 -23.64 13.86 -1.61
C ASP A 133 -22.22 13.62 -2.12
N ASN A 134 -22.00 14.09 -3.34
CA ASN A 134 -20.71 14.33 -3.95
C ASN A 134 -19.96 15.49 -3.27
N ARG A 135 -20.31 15.85 -2.03
CA ARG A 135 -19.62 16.89 -1.27
C ARG A 135 -18.29 16.32 -0.80
N LYS A 136 -17.22 16.79 -1.44
CA LYS A 136 -15.88 16.80 -0.84
C LYS A 136 -16.05 17.25 0.62
N PRO A 137 -15.54 16.53 1.62
CA PRO A 137 -15.51 17.06 2.98
C PRO A 137 -14.79 18.40 2.95
N ASP A 138 -15.49 19.47 3.34
CA ASP A 138 -14.99 20.84 3.28
C ASP A 138 -13.60 20.92 3.94
N GLY A 139 -12.60 21.40 3.19
CA GLY A 139 -11.22 21.57 3.67
C GLY A 139 -10.25 20.40 3.44
N CYS A 140 -10.67 19.28 2.85
CA CYS A 140 -9.75 18.20 2.51
C CYS A 140 -9.10 18.42 1.11
N VAL A 141 -7.77 18.54 1.07
CA VAL A 141 -6.98 18.62 -0.18
C VAL A 141 -6.97 17.27 -0.87
N GLU A 142 -7.16 17.24 -2.20
CA GLU A 142 -7.07 16.01 -2.99
C GLU A 142 -5.67 15.38 -2.90
N VAL A 143 -5.61 14.06 -2.78
CA VAL A 143 -4.35 13.31 -2.84
C VAL A 143 -3.64 13.61 -4.17
N SER A 144 -2.56 14.40 -4.10
CA SER A 144 -1.87 14.96 -5.26
C SER A 144 -1.09 13.93 -6.09
N TRP A 145 -0.59 12.88 -5.43
CA TRP A 145 0.27 11.87 -6.05
C TRP A 145 -0.50 10.76 -6.79
N LEU A 146 -1.83 10.76 -6.70
CA LEU A 146 -2.70 9.79 -7.39
C LEU A 146 -3.35 10.37 -8.66
N LYS A 147 -2.97 11.59 -9.06
CA LYS A 147 -3.43 12.21 -10.32
C LYS A 147 -2.66 11.58 -11.50
N GLU A 148 -3.41 11.36 -12.58
CA GLU A 148 -3.00 10.69 -13.83
C GLU A 148 -1.64 11.14 -14.38
#